data_AF-A0A849TT58-F1
#
_entry.id   AF-A0A849TT58-F1
#
_cell.length_a   1.000
_cell.length_b   1.000
_cell.length_c   1.000
_cell.angle_alpha   90.00
_cell.angle_beta   90.00
_cell.angle_gamma   90.00
#
_symmetry.space_group_name_H-M   'P 1'
#
loop_
_entity.id
_entity.type
_entity.pdbx_description
1 polymer ?
#
loop_
_entity_poly.entity_id
_entity_poly.type
_entity_poly.pdbx_seq_one_letter_code
_entity_poly.pdbx_strand_id
1 'polypeptide(L)'
;MNANPQFLSSAAHVDEAAIKPLPNSRKIYVQGSRPDIQVPMREISQAETAASMGAEVNPPIYVYDCSGPYTDPAVKIDIRSGLAAMREAWITERDDTESLPKLTSNYGQQRLDDPELAEMRFNLRRAPRRAKAGKNVSQMHYARQGIITPEMEYIAIRENQKIDGMSEMMLRQHAGENFGAFMPKKITPEFVRDEVAAGRAIIPLNINHPEVEPMIIG
;
A
#
# COMPACT_ATOMS: atom_id res chain seq x y z
N MET A 1 -43.14 2.91 3.14
CA MET A 1 -41.91 2.84 3.96
C MET A 1 -40.77 3.35 3.09
N ASN A 2 -40.19 4.50 3.44
CA ASN A 2 -39.07 5.07 2.67
C ASN A 2 -37.87 4.12 2.77
N ALA A 3 -37.48 3.53 1.64
CA ALA A 3 -36.50 2.47 1.52
C ALA A 3 -35.04 2.97 1.44
N ASN A 4 -34.76 4.19 1.90
CA ASN A 4 -33.39 4.72 1.98
C ASN A 4 -33.06 5.01 3.45
N PRO A 5 -32.33 4.13 4.14
CA PRO A 5 -31.81 4.46 5.47
C PRO A 5 -30.90 5.70 5.35
N GLN A 6 -31.18 6.71 6.16
CA GLN A 6 -30.37 7.92 6.22
C GLN A 6 -28.99 7.55 6.77
N PHE A 7 -27.94 7.74 5.98
CA PHE A 7 -26.57 7.46 6.42
C PHE A 7 -26.12 8.54 7.39
N LEU A 8 -25.84 8.15 8.64
CA LEU A 8 -25.30 9.03 9.68
C LEU A 8 -23.86 8.61 9.98
N SER A 9 -22.92 9.55 9.92
CA SER A 9 -21.50 9.28 10.19
C SER A 9 -21.26 8.68 11.60
N SER A 10 -22.13 9.00 12.56
CA SER A 10 -22.07 8.50 13.94
C SER A 10 -22.30 6.98 14.05
N ALA A 11 -23.11 6.40 13.15
CA ALA A 11 -23.44 4.98 13.12
C ALA A 11 -22.51 4.14 12.21
N ALA A 12 -21.58 4.81 11.51
CA ALA A 12 -20.68 4.16 10.57
C ALA A 12 -19.70 3.24 11.30
N HIS A 13 -19.74 1.95 10.97
CA HIS A 13 -18.81 0.93 11.43
C HIS A 13 -18.41 0.04 10.26
N VAL A 14 -17.25 -0.60 10.39
CA VAL A 14 -16.79 -1.59 9.40
C VAL A 14 -17.53 -2.90 9.60
N ASP A 15 -17.83 -3.60 8.50
CA ASP A 15 -18.34 -4.97 8.57
C ASP A 15 -17.30 -5.88 9.26
N GLU A 16 -17.71 -6.60 10.28
CA GLU A 16 -16.84 -7.53 11.00
C GLU A 16 -16.22 -8.59 10.08
N ALA A 17 -16.94 -9.01 9.03
CA ALA A 17 -16.41 -9.96 8.05
C ALA A 17 -15.23 -9.37 7.25
N ALA A 18 -15.22 -8.05 7.03
CA ALA A 18 -14.16 -7.37 6.28
C ALA A 18 -12.86 -7.22 7.09
N ILE A 19 -12.91 -7.40 8.41
CA ILE A 19 -11.76 -7.28 9.32
C ILE A 19 -11.30 -8.60 9.94
N LYS A 20 -11.90 -9.73 9.54
CA LYS A 20 -11.46 -11.05 9.99
C LYS A 20 -10.21 -11.48 9.22
N PRO A 21 -9.16 -12.00 9.91
CA PRO A 21 -8.03 -12.63 9.25
C PRO A 21 -8.49 -13.78 8.34
N LEU A 22 -7.84 -13.92 7.20
CA LEU A 22 -8.10 -15.03 6.29
C LEU A 22 -7.63 -16.35 6.93
N PRO A 23 -8.40 -17.45 6.84
CA PRO A 23 -8.08 -18.72 7.49
C PRO A 23 -6.67 -19.21 7.19
N ASN A 24 -6.02 -19.82 8.20
CA ASN A 24 -4.65 -20.35 8.12
C ASN A 24 -3.59 -19.35 7.64
N SER A 25 -3.86 -18.05 7.81
CA SER A 25 -2.92 -17.02 7.40
C SER A 25 -2.92 -15.83 8.36
N ARG A 26 -1.82 -15.08 8.36
CA ARG A 26 -1.65 -13.87 9.15
C ARG A 26 -0.98 -12.78 8.34
N LYS A 27 -1.33 -11.53 8.66
CA LYS A 27 -0.58 -10.36 8.18
C LYS A 27 0.83 -10.42 8.78
N ILE A 28 1.83 -10.16 7.95
CA ILE A 28 3.20 -9.91 8.38
C ILE A 28 3.69 -8.63 7.72
N TYR A 29 4.75 -8.06 8.28
CA TYR A 29 5.44 -6.90 7.71
C TYR A 29 6.91 -7.23 7.49
N VAL A 30 7.42 -6.92 6.30
CA VAL A 30 8.85 -6.97 6.00
C VAL A 30 9.38 -5.55 6.12
N GLN A 31 10.31 -5.36 7.05
CA GLN A 31 10.97 -4.08 7.24
C GLN A 31 11.97 -3.80 6.11
N GLY A 32 11.95 -2.58 5.57
CA GLY A 32 12.98 -2.10 4.65
C GLY A 32 14.22 -1.57 5.35
N SER A 33 14.95 -0.70 4.66
CA SER A 33 16.14 -0.01 5.16
C SER A 33 15.86 0.88 6.37
N ARG A 34 14.61 1.35 6.51
CA ARG A 34 14.14 2.20 7.61
C ARG A 34 13.01 1.52 8.41
N PRO A 35 12.90 1.79 9.72
CA PRO A 35 11.83 1.20 10.56
C PRO A 35 10.40 1.59 10.14
N ASP A 36 10.23 2.71 9.47
CA ASP A 36 8.92 3.18 8.97
C ASP A 36 8.51 2.54 7.63
N ILE A 37 9.42 1.83 6.95
CA ILE A 37 9.12 1.05 5.76
C ILE A 37 8.70 -0.35 6.20
N GLN A 38 7.41 -0.54 6.42
CA GLN A 38 6.80 -1.82 6.80
C GLN A 38 5.93 -2.34 5.65
N VAL A 39 6.44 -3.32 4.90
CA VAL A 39 5.77 -3.82 3.68
C VAL A 39 4.89 -5.03 4.01
N PRO A 40 3.56 -4.92 3.87
CA PRO A 40 2.64 -5.97 4.24
C PRO A 40 2.71 -7.12 3.26
N MET A 41 2.68 -8.32 3.81
CA MET A 41 2.48 -9.57 3.09
C MET A 41 1.55 -10.45 3.92
N ARG A 42 1.10 -11.54 3.32
CA ARG A 42 0.34 -12.56 4.04
C ARG A 42 1.13 -13.84 4.10
N GLU A 43 1.34 -14.32 5.32
CA GLU A 43 1.98 -15.60 5.60
C GLU A 43 0.89 -16.67 5.75
N ILE A 44 0.95 -17.71 4.92
CA ILE A 44 0.02 -18.84 4.92
C ILE A 44 0.74 -20.05 5.55
N SER A 45 0.17 -20.57 6.62
CA SER A 45 0.66 -21.80 7.26
C SER A 45 0.17 -23.02 6.49
N GLN A 46 1.06 -24.00 6.32
CA GLN A 46 0.76 -25.26 5.67
C GLN A 46 0.59 -26.36 6.73
N ALA A 47 -0.32 -27.30 6.48
CA ALA A 47 -0.39 -28.52 7.27
C ALA A 47 0.87 -29.36 7.03
N GLU A 48 1.30 -30.16 8.00
CA GLU A 48 2.44 -31.06 7.85
C GLU A 48 2.14 -32.19 6.85
N THR A 49 3.15 -32.61 6.08
CA THR A 49 3.03 -33.74 5.15
C THR A 49 3.27 -35.03 5.91
N ALA A 50 2.34 -35.98 5.84
CA ALA A 50 2.54 -37.30 6.44
C ALA A 50 3.65 -38.06 5.70
N ALA A 51 4.68 -38.49 6.43
CA ALA A 51 5.80 -39.27 5.92
C ALA A 51 5.89 -40.63 6.62
N SER A 52 6.66 -41.56 6.06
CA SER A 52 6.83 -42.91 6.62
C SER A 52 7.49 -42.91 8.01
N MET A 53 8.24 -41.86 8.36
CA MET A 53 8.87 -41.66 9.67
C MET A 53 8.51 -40.28 10.25
N GLY A 54 7.22 -40.07 10.56
CA GLY A 54 6.72 -38.84 11.19
C GLY A 54 6.09 -37.87 10.21
N ALA A 55 6.01 -36.60 10.59
CA ALA A 55 5.42 -35.55 9.77
C ALA A 55 6.49 -34.56 9.33
N GLU A 56 6.49 -34.21 8.06
CA GLU A 56 7.38 -33.21 7.48
C GLU A 56 6.75 -31.82 7.61
N VAL A 57 7.48 -30.91 8.25
CA VAL A 57 7.03 -29.53 8.45
C VAL A 57 7.20 -28.75 7.15
N ASN A 58 6.09 -28.28 6.60
CA ASN A 58 6.09 -27.44 5.41
C ASN A 58 6.37 -25.97 5.77
N PRO A 59 7.29 -25.28 5.05
CA PRO A 59 7.56 -23.86 5.31
C PRO A 59 6.31 -23.01 4.98
N PRO A 60 6.14 -21.85 5.61
CA PRO A 60 5.03 -20.97 5.25
C PRO A 60 5.18 -20.42 3.83
N ILE A 61 4.04 -20.12 3.19
CA ILE A 61 4.00 -19.45 1.88
C ILE A 61 3.70 -17.97 2.10
N TYR A 62 4.53 -17.10 1.54
CA TYR A 62 4.29 -15.66 1.55
C TYR A 62 3.63 -15.25 0.24
N VAL A 63 2.57 -14.45 0.35
CA VAL A 63 1.87 -13.92 -0.81
C VAL A 63 1.67 -12.42 -0.69
N TYR A 64 1.55 -11.77 -1.85
CA TYR A 64 1.12 -10.39 -1.96
C TYR A 64 -0.22 -10.19 -1.23
N ASP A 65 -0.32 -9.11 -0.47
CA ASP A 65 -1.53 -8.79 0.28
C ASP A 65 -1.95 -7.34 0.04
N CYS A 66 -3.10 -7.18 -0.62
CA CYS A 66 -3.72 -5.90 -0.93
C CYS A 66 -4.84 -5.53 0.05
N SER A 67 -5.06 -6.32 1.12
CA SER A 67 -6.18 -6.07 2.03
C SER A 67 -5.98 -4.84 2.92
N GLY A 68 -4.79 -4.24 2.91
CA GLY A 68 -4.41 -3.15 3.81
C GLY A 68 -4.47 -3.55 5.30
N PRO A 69 -4.58 -2.55 6.20
CA PRO A 69 -4.66 -2.77 7.65
C PRO A 69 -5.91 -3.52 8.12
N TYR A 70 -6.91 -3.74 7.26
CA TYR A 70 -8.17 -4.36 7.64
C TYR A 70 -8.01 -5.79 8.15
N THR A 71 -7.01 -6.54 7.68
CA THR A 71 -6.75 -7.92 8.15
C THR A 71 -5.64 -7.99 9.19
N ASP A 72 -5.14 -6.84 9.67
CA ASP A 72 -4.18 -6.79 10.77
C ASP A 72 -4.94 -6.72 12.11
N PRO A 73 -4.92 -7.79 12.94
CA PRO A 73 -5.60 -7.80 14.23
C PRO A 73 -5.01 -6.80 15.24
N ALA A 74 -3.81 -6.28 15.01
CA ALA A 74 -3.20 -5.25 15.84
C ALA A 74 -3.73 -3.84 15.53
N VAL A 75 -4.43 -3.64 14.41
CA VAL A 75 -4.94 -2.34 13.98
C VAL A 75 -6.43 -2.21 14.27
N LYS A 76 -6.78 -1.20 15.06
CA LYS A 76 -8.19 -0.83 15.27
C LYS A 76 -8.68 0.04 14.10
N ILE A 77 -9.61 -0.49 13.32
CA ILE A 77 -10.21 0.22 12.18
C ILE A 77 -11.36 1.12 12.66
N ASP A 78 -11.25 2.42 12.37
CA ASP A 78 -12.35 3.39 12.52
C ASP A 78 -12.53 4.15 11.19
N ILE A 79 -13.51 3.74 10.40
CA ILE A 79 -13.78 4.33 9.08
C ILE A 79 -14.13 5.83 9.15
N ARG A 80 -14.56 6.32 10.32
CA ARG A 80 -14.83 7.74 10.54
C ARG A 80 -13.55 8.56 10.73
N SER A 81 -12.46 7.90 11.11
CA SER A 81 -11.17 8.54 11.33
C SER A 81 -10.20 8.30 10.15
N GLY A 82 -10.52 7.36 9.27
CA GLY A 82 -9.67 6.97 8.14
C GLY A 82 -8.51 6.06 8.57
N LEU A 83 -7.74 5.59 7.59
CA LEU A 83 -6.54 4.79 7.85
C LEU A 83 -5.36 5.69 8.27
N ALA A 84 -4.34 5.08 8.87
CA ALA A 84 -3.11 5.77 9.23
C ALA A 84 -2.41 6.34 7.98
N ALA A 85 -1.92 7.57 8.08
CA ALA A 85 -1.24 8.29 7.00
C ALA A 85 0.22 7.83 6.84
N MET A 86 0.47 6.56 6.55
CA MET A 86 1.80 5.97 6.62
C MET A 86 2.87 6.70 5.78
N ARG A 87 2.48 7.32 4.66
CA ARG A 87 3.39 8.07 3.77
C ARG A 87 3.53 9.56 4.12
N GLU A 88 2.80 10.09 5.11
CA GLU A 88 2.82 11.53 5.42
C GLU A 88 4.24 12.02 5.75
N ALA A 89 5.00 11.22 6.49
CA ALA A 89 6.40 11.51 6.81
C ALA A 89 7.26 11.57 5.53
N TRP A 90 7.10 10.61 4.61
CA TRP A 90 7.85 10.55 3.35
C TRP A 90 7.51 11.68 2.38
N ILE A 91 6.27 12.17 2.42
CA ILE A 91 5.84 13.31 1.63
C ILE A 91 6.41 14.61 2.24
N THR A 92 6.41 14.71 3.57
CA THR A 92 6.91 15.89 4.27
C THR A 92 8.43 16.02 4.17
N GLU A 93 9.18 14.92 4.33
CA GLU A 93 10.65 14.92 4.33
C GLU A 93 11.27 15.36 3.00
N ARG A 94 10.56 15.18 1.88
CA ARG A 94 11.02 15.61 0.54
C ARG A 94 11.00 17.12 0.34
N ASP A 95 10.29 17.85 1.19
CA ASP A 95 10.20 19.32 1.21
C ASP A 95 9.86 19.97 -0.15
N ASP A 96 9.10 19.28 -0.99
CA ASP A 96 8.69 19.74 -2.32
C ASP A 96 7.17 19.96 -2.44
N THR A 97 6.44 19.75 -1.35
CA THR A 97 5.02 20.06 -1.21
C THR A 97 4.76 21.05 -0.08
N GLU A 98 3.64 21.75 -0.17
CA GLU A 98 3.12 22.64 0.87
C GLU A 98 1.66 22.31 1.18
N SER A 99 1.30 22.40 2.47
CA SER A 99 -0.09 22.25 2.92
C SER A 99 -0.88 23.52 2.67
N LEU A 100 -2.08 23.38 2.14
CA LEU A 100 -2.99 24.50 1.90
C LEU A 100 -3.84 24.74 3.15
N PRO A 101 -4.12 26.02 3.49
CA PRO A 101 -4.91 26.35 4.67
C PRO A 101 -6.39 25.94 4.53
N LYS A 102 -6.87 25.70 3.30
CA LYS A 102 -8.24 25.31 3.00
C LYS A 102 -8.34 24.61 1.64
N LEU A 103 -9.50 24.02 1.37
CA LEU A 103 -9.87 23.54 0.04
C LEU A 103 -9.87 24.72 -0.96
N THR A 104 -9.16 24.56 -2.07
CA THR A 104 -9.04 25.60 -3.10
C THR A 104 -9.88 25.33 -4.34
N SER A 105 -10.36 24.10 -4.55
CA SER A 105 -11.22 23.76 -5.68
C SER A 105 -12.66 24.24 -5.46
N ASN A 106 -13.30 24.74 -6.52
CA ASN A 106 -14.71 25.16 -6.48
C ASN A 106 -15.62 24.03 -5.98
N TYR A 107 -15.40 22.81 -6.47
CA TYR A 107 -16.15 21.63 -6.03
C TYR A 107 -15.95 21.34 -4.54
N GLY A 108 -14.70 21.40 -4.04
CA GLY A 108 -14.40 21.14 -2.64
C GLY A 108 -15.03 22.18 -1.70
N GLN A 109 -15.01 23.46 -2.08
CA GLN A 109 -15.65 24.53 -1.32
C GLN A 109 -17.17 24.38 -1.30
N GLN A 110 -17.80 24.14 -2.46
CA GLN A 110 -19.24 23.90 -2.55
C GLN A 110 -19.70 22.73 -1.66
N ARG A 111 -18.96 21.63 -1.62
CA ARG A 111 -19.28 20.47 -0.76
C ARG A 111 -18.99 20.74 0.72
N LEU A 112 -18.05 21.61 1.05
CA LEU A 112 -17.73 22.00 2.44
C LEU A 112 -18.78 22.96 3.03
N ASP A 113 -19.32 23.83 2.19
CA ASP A 113 -20.30 24.85 2.61
C ASP A 113 -21.74 24.31 2.58
N ASP A 114 -21.96 23.14 1.99
CA ASP A 114 -23.25 22.46 1.93
C ASP A 114 -23.69 21.95 3.32
N PRO A 115 -24.81 22.45 3.89
CA PRO A 115 -25.32 22.01 5.18
C PRO A 115 -25.85 20.57 5.16
N GLU A 116 -26.37 20.08 4.02
CA GLU A 116 -26.92 18.72 3.92
C GLU A 116 -25.84 17.65 4.10
N LEU A 117 -24.59 18.00 3.79
CA LEU A 117 -23.44 17.10 3.93
C LEU A 117 -22.81 17.13 5.32
N ALA A 118 -23.23 18.03 6.21
CA ALA A 118 -22.61 18.20 7.53
C ALA A 118 -22.66 16.90 8.36
N GLU A 119 -23.79 16.18 8.35
CA GLU A 119 -23.96 14.92 9.09
C GLU A 119 -23.23 13.73 8.45
N MET A 120 -22.87 13.84 7.17
CA MET A 120 -22.15 12.82 6.42
C MET A 120 -20.62 12.93 6.55
N ARG A 121 -20.10 14.05 7.08
CA ARG A 121 -18.66 14.29 7.19
C ARG A 121 -18.03 13.41 8.26
N PHE A 122 -16.90 12.82 7.90
CA PHE A 122 -16.05 12.07 8.81
C PHE A 122 -15.10 12.98 9.60
N ASN A 123 -14.43 12.41 10.60
CA ASN A 123 -13.54 13.12 11.52
C ASN A 123 -12.19 13.49 10.88
N LEU A 124 -11.88 12.93 9.71
CA LEU A 124 -10.60 13.15 9.03
C LEU A 124 -10.50 14.59 8.51
N ARG A 125 -9.64 15.39 9.13
CA ARG A 125 -9.42 16.82 8.84
C ARG A 125 -8.05 17.11 8.22
N ARG A 126 -7.56 16.23 7.33
CA ARG A 126 -6.25 16.47 6.70
C ARG A 126 -6.32 17.61 5.71
N ALA A 127 -5.39 18.55 5.83
CA ALA A 127 -5.25 19.65 4.88
C ALA A 127 -4.73 19.12 3.52
N PRO A 128 -5.29 19.59 2.39
CA PRO A 128 -4.77 19.20 1.09
C PRO A 128 -3.38 19.79 0.86
N ARG A 129 -2.53 19.03 0.18
CA ARG A 129 -1.18 19.42 -0.25
C ARG A 129 -1.15 19.73 -1.75
N ARG A 130 -0.22 20.59 -2.13
CA ARG A 130 0.20 20.80 -3.52
C ARG A 130 1.72 20.83 -3.63
N ALA A 131 2.24 20.64 -4.84
CA ALA A 131 3.66 20.90 -5.11
C ALA A 131 3.99 22.38 -4.86
N LYS A 132 5.16 22.67 -4.28
CA LYS A 132 5.70 24.02 -4.22
C LYS A 132 5.96 24.55 -5.63
N ALA A 133 5.97 25.87 -5.79
CA ALA A 133 6.27 26.50 -7.07
C ALA A 133 7.62 26.00 -7.64
N GLY A 134 7.62 25.57 -8.91
CA GLY A 134 8.81 25.05 -9.59
C GLY A 134 9.22 23.62 -9.21
N LYS A 135 8.48 22.93 -8.34
CA LYS A 135 8.73 21.52 -7.98
C LYS A 135 7.80 20.57 -8.74
N ASN A 136 8.29 19.36 -9.00
CA ASN A 136 7.52 18.25 -9.54
C ASN A 136 7.60 17.08 -8.56
N VAL A 137 6.44 16.52 -8.22
CA VAL A 137 6.27 15.54 -7.14
C VAL A 137 6.00 14.12 -7.66
N SER A 138 6.07 13.92 -8.97
CA SER A 138 5.78 12.63 -9.60
C SER A 138 6.95 11.65 -9.40
N GLN A 139 6.63 10.37 -9.23
CA GLN A 139 7.65 9.32 -9.14
C GLN A 139 8.55 9.26 -10.38
N MET A 140 8.00 9.52 -11.58
CA MET A 140 8.78 9.63 -12.81
C MET A 140 9.80 10.77 -12.79
N HIS A 141 9.48 11.90 -12.15
CA HIS A 141 10.43 13.01 -11.99
C HIS A 141 11.63 12.60 -11.13
N TYR A 142 11.40 12.01 -9.96
CA TYR A 142 12.47 11.53 -9.10
C TYR A 142 13.29 10.44 -9.79
N ALA A 143 12.63 9.49 -10.45
CA ALA A 143 13.28 8.40 -11.17
C ALA A 143 14.27 8.91 -12.23
N ARG A 144 13.86 9.89 -13.05
CA ARG A 144 14.72 10.50 -14.07
C ARG A 144 15.86 11.35 -13.50
N GLN A 145 15.78 11.75 -12.25
CA GLN A 145 16.88 12.38 -11.52
C GLN A 145 17.82 11.36 -10.86
N GLY A 146 17.57 10.06 -11.02
CA GLY A 146 18.36 8.99 -10.40
C GLY A 146 18.00 8.74 -8.93
N ILE A 147 16.96 9.39 -8.40
CA ILE A 147 16.55 9.31 -7.00
C ILE A 147 15.68 8.07 -6.79
N ILE A 148 16.04 7.28 -5.79
CA ILE A 148 15.22 6.17 -5.28
C ILE A 148 14.40 6.71 -4.11
N THR A 149 13.08 6.70 -4.24
CA THR A 149 12.18 7.13 -3.17
C THR A 149 11.88 5.98 -2.20
N PRO A 150 11.42 6.26 -0.97
CA PRO A 150 10.94 5.21 -0.06
C PRO A 150 9.86 4.33 -0.70
N GLU A 151 9.08 4.89 -1.63
CA GLU A 151 8.03 4.13 -2.32
C GLU A 151 8.59 3.15 -3.35
N MET A 152 9.69 3.49 -4.04
CA MET A 152 10.38 2.55 -4.93
C MET A 152 11.01 1.40 -4.15
N GLU A 153 11.58 1.67 -2.98
CA GLU A 153 12.08 0.63 -2.07
C GLU A 153 10.94 -0.26 -1.55
N TYR A 154 9.84 0.35 -1.08
CA TYR A 154 8.66 -0.36 -0.62
C TYR A 154 8.15 -1.35 -1.67
N ILE A 155 8.04 -0.90 -2.92
CA ILE A 155 7.63 -1.73 -4.06
C ILE A 155 8.63 -2.86 -4.29
N ALA A 156 9.92 -2.60 -4.28
CA ALA A 156 10.93 -3.65 -4.51
C ALA A 156 10.81 -4.77 -3.47
N ILE A 157 10.59 -4.43 -2.21
CA ILE A 157 10.33 -5.42 -1.15
C ILE A 157 9.01 -6.16 -1.42
N ARG A 158 7.96 -5.45 -1.82
CA ARG A 158 6.61 -6.00 -2.05
C ARG A 158 6.59 -7.01 -3.19
N GLU A 159 7.21 -6.67 -4.32
CA GLU A 159 7.29 -7.54 -5.51
C GLU A 159 8.15 -8.80 -5.26
N ASN A 160 9.12 -8.71 -4.35
CA ASN A 160 9.93 -9.86 -3.96
C ASN A 160 9.20 -10.83 -3.01
N GLN A 161 8.06 -10.49 -2.39
CA GLN A 161 7.25 -11.41 -1.56
C GLN A 161 8.06 -12.28 -0.56
N LYS A 162 9.11 -11.71 0.05
CA LYS A 162 10.00 -12.41 1.00
C LYS A 162 10.61 -13.70 0.42
N ILE A 163 10.98 -13.68 -0.86
CA ILE A 163 11.75 -14.77 -1.51
C ILE A 163 13.09 -15.03 -0.81
N ASP A 164 13.66 -14.01 -0.16
CA ASP A 164 14.86 -14.14 0.67
C ASP A 164 14.56 -15.05 1.87
N GLY A 165 15.20 -16.23 1.90
CA GLY A 165 15.01 -17.24 2.95
C GLY A 165 14.10 -18.40 2.57
N MET A 166 13.56 -18.42 1.34
CA MET A 166 12.88 -19.60 0.80
C MET A 166 13.89 -20.66 0.35
N SER A 167 13.54 -21.94 0.49
CA SER A 167 14.39 -23.04 0.04
C SER A 167 14.55 -23.04 -1.49
N GLU A 168 15.65 -23.60 -2.00
CA GLU A 168 15.85 -23.73 -3.45
C GLU A 168 14.70 -24.47 -4.15
N MET A 169 14.07 -25.43 -3.46
CA MET A 169 12.90 -26.14 -3.98
C MET A 169 11.71 -25.21 -4.23
N MET A 170 11.46 -24.27 -3.31
CA MET A 170 10.37 -23.30 -3.41
C MET A 170 10.63 -22.19 -4.44
N LEU A 171 11.90 -21.96 -4.78
CA LEU A 171 12.31 -20.99 -5.79
C LEU A 171 12.31 -21.56 -7.21
N ARG A 172 11.95 -22.85 -7.39
CA ARG A 172 11.83 -23.45 -8.72
C ARG A 172 10.60 -22.90 -9.42
N GLN A 173 10.84 -22.04 -10.40
CA GLN A 173 9.82 -21.53 -11.30
C GLN A 173 10.03 -22.12 -12.71
N HIS A 174 8.93 -22.48 -13.37
CA HIS A 174 8.97 -22.81 -14.79
C HIS A 174 9.42 -21.57 -15.59
N ALA A 175 10.41 -21.71 -16.47
CA ALA A 175 10.99 -20.56 -17.19
C ALA A 175 9.93 -19.74 -17.96
N GLY A 176 8.93 -20.43 -18.51
CA GLY A 176 7.87 -19.79 -19.28
C GLY A 176 8.38 -19.15 -20.58
N GLU A 177 7.53 -18.38 -21.23
CA GLU A 177 7.88 -17.50 -22.35
C GLU A 177 7.36 -16.11 -22.00
N ASN A 178 8.23 -15.11 -22.07
CA ASN A 178 7.93 -13.74 -21.64
C ASN A 178 7.91 -12.74 -22.81
N PHE A 179 8.01 -13.22 -24.05
CA PHE A 179 7.96 -12.44 -25.28
C PHE A 179 8.98 -11.29 -25.32
N GLY A 180 10.15 -11.51 -24.72
CA GLY A 180 11.25 -10.53 -24.69
C GLY A 180 11.17 -9.52 -23.54
N ALA A 181 10.28 -9.69 -22.57
CA ALA A 181 10.25 -8.87 -21.37
C ALA A 181 11.52 -9.09 -20.52
N PHE A 182 11.99 -8.03 -19.85
CA PHE A 182 13.08 -8.15 -18.89
C PHE A 182 12.50 -8.33 -17.47
N MET A 183 12.52 -9.57 -16.98
CA MET A 183 12.03 -9.94 -15.64
C MET A 183 13.21 -10.43 -14.80
N PRO A 184 13.80 -9.59 -13.93
CA PRO A 184 14.89 -10.03 -13.08
C PRO A 184 14.38 -11.02 -12.02
N LYS A 185 15.26 -11.92 -11.55
CA LYS A 185 14.92 -12.88 -10.48
C LYS A 185 14.63 -12.21 -9.14
N LYS A 186 15.21 -11.04 -8.91
CA LYS A 186 15.05 -10.23 -7.71
C LYS A 186 14.84 -8.78 -8.12
N ILE A 187 13.83 -8.17 -7.56
CA ILE A 187 13.46 -6.78 -7.82
C ILE A 187 14.27 -5.89 -6.88
N THR A 188 15.03 -4.94 -7.42
CA THR A 188 15.76 -3.95 -6.61
C THR A 188 15.08 -2.57 -6.69
N PRO A 189 15.31 -1.69 -5.71
CA PRO A 189 14.83 -0.30 -5.80
C PRO A 189 15.37 0.42 -7.04
N GLU A 190 16.60 0.11 -7.47
CA GLU A 190 17.19 0.62 -8.71
C GLU A 190 16.43 0.14 -9.95
N PHE A 191 16.05 -1.14 -10.00
CA PHE A 191 15.25 -1.68 -11.10
C PHE A 191 13.90 -0.97 -11.19
N VAL A 192 13.21 -0.83 -10.06
CA VAL A 192 11.93 -0.09 -9.99
C VAL A 192 12.11 1.35 -10.51
N ARG A 193 13.16 2.04 -10.05
CA ARG A 193 13.49 3.39 -10.54
C ARG A 193 13.70 3.41 -12.04
N ASP A 194 14.46 2.48 -12.60
CA ASP A 194 14.81 2.44 -14.02
C ASP A 194 13.57 2.19 -14.90
N GLU A 195 12.69 1.27 -14.50
CA GLU A 195 11.42 1.01 -15.20
C GLU A 195 10.50 2.25 -15.19
N VAL A 196 10.44 2.96 -14.05
CA VAL A 196 9.65 4.19 -13.91
C VAL A 196 10.27 5.35 -14.70
N ALA A 197 11.60 5.49 -14.71
CA ALA A 197 12.30 6.52 -15.48
C ALA A 197 12.10 6.33 -16.99
N ALA A 198 12.13 5.08 -17.44
CA ALA A 198 11.89 4.66 -18.82
C ALA A 198 10.41 4.78 -19.23
N GLY A 199 9.49 4.94 -18.28
CA GLY A 199 8.05 4.99 -18.53
C GLY A 199 7.43 3.64 -18.90
N ARG A 200 8.11 2.53 -18.56
CA ARG A 200 7.57 1.17 -18.71
C ARG A 200 6.72 0.76 -17.51
N ALA A 201 6.98 1.35 -16.35
CA ALA A 201 6.19 1.16 -15.15
C ALA A 201 5.71 2.50 -14.55
N ILE A 202 4.61 2.45 -13.81
CA ILE A 202 4.05 3.58 -13.08
C ILE A 202 3.80 3.25 -11.61
N ILE A 203 3.87 4.28 -10.77
CA ILE A 203 3.60 4.19 -9.34
C ILE A 203 2.47 5.20 -9.01
N PRO A 204 1.20 4.76 -8.92
CA PRO A 204 0.04 5.64 -8.77
C PRO A 204 -0.09 6.17 -7.33
N LEU A 205 0.62 7.26 -7.03
CA LEU A 205 0.78 7.77 -5.67
C LEU A 205 0.52 9.27 -5.57
N ASN A 206 -0.75 9.66 -5.47
CA ASN A 206 -1.13 11.04 -5.21
C ASN A 206 -0.58 11.50 -3.84
N ILE A 207 -0.01 12.70 -3.77
CA ILE A 207 0.49 13.34 -2.54
C ILE A 207 -0.62 13.59 -1.49
N ASN A 208 -1.90 13.55 -1.90
CA ASN A 208 -3.05 13.69 -1.01
C ASN A 208 -3.64 12.34 -0.57
N HIS A 209 -3.02 11.21 -0.92
CA HIS A 209 -3.41 9.87 -0.48
C HIS A 209 -2.27 9.24 0.33
N PRO A 210 -1.93 9.77 1.52
CA PRO A 210 -0.83 9.27 2.33
C PRO A 210 -1.13 7.92 3.03
N GLU A 211 -2.36 7.44 3.01
CA GLU A 211 -2.76 6.13 3.54
C GLU A 211 -2.38 4.97 2.63
N VAL A 212 -2.08 5.24 1.36
CA VAL A 212 -1.84 4.18 0.37
C VAL A 212 -0.56 3.42 0.68
N GLU A 213 -0.66 2.10 0.62
CA GLU A 213 0.48 1.20 0.58
C GLU A 213 1.03 1.16 -0.86
N PRO A 214 2.27 1.61 -1.12
CA PRO A 214 2.80 1.68 -2.48
C PRO A 214 2.76 0.38 -3.28
N MET A 215 2.43 0.50 -4.56
CA MET A 215 2.43 -0.59 -5.54
C MET A 215 2.85 -0.05 -6.91
N ILE A 216 3.19 -0.97 -7.83
CA ILE A 216 3.64 -0.65 -9.19
C ILE A 216 2.78 -1.36 -10.23
N ILE A 217 2.70 -0.78 -11.42
CA ILE A 217 2.10 -1.38 -12.60
C ILE A 217 3.13 -1.26 -13.74
N GLY A 218 3.57 -2.38 -14.32
CA GLY A 218 4.57 -2.43 -15.38
C GLY A 218 4.85 -3.85 -15.83
#